data_AF-A0A4Z0NE81-F1
#
_entry.id   AF-A0A4Z0NE81-F1
#
_cell.length_a   1.000
_cell.length_b   1.000
_cell.length_c   1.000
_cell.angle_alpha   90.00
_cell.angle_beta   90.00
_cell.angle_gamma   90.00
#
_symmetry.space_group_name_H-M   'P 1'
#
loop_
_entity.id
_entity.type
_entity.pdbx_description
1 polymer ?
#
loop_
_entity_poly.entity_id
_entity_poly.type
_entity_poly.pdbx_seq_one_letter_code
_entity_poly.pdbx_strand_id
1 'polypeptide(L)'
;MSAALIVLGDDDEPGREAKVYKLDNRFDPATARRLIRAKLANADGLYLPGEFVRTRLQVGRKERLLVPTRALAAQLDQRIVWSIGADCRISMRPVETGGSYGDQTEIVSGLKPGTRIASDHLQRLSQNLCVGVRPAAKADIAQDGTRGMPQSGSSAGGAGSAAP
;
A
#
# COMPACT_ATOMS: atom_id res chain seq x y z
N MET A 1 13.13 -9.82 15.28
CA MET A 1 11.80 -9.32 14.86
C MET A 1 11.48 -8.08 15.67
N SER A 2 11.69 -6.89 15.12
CA SER A 2 11.19 -5.66 15.73
C SER A 2 9.73 -5.51 15.35
N ALA A 3 8.84 -5.52 16.33
CA ALA A 3 7.44 -5.18 16.15
C ALA A 3 7.20 -3.82 16.81
N ALA A 4 6.85 -2.82 16.01
CA ALA A 4 6.51 -1.50 16.50
C ALA A 4 4.99 -1.37 16.57
N LEU A 5 4.46 -0.93 17.71
CA LEU A 5 3.03 -0.65 17.89
C LEU A 5 2.85 0.87 17.89
N ILE A 6 2.07 1.41 16.97
CA ILE A 6 1.79 2.85 16.91
C ILE A 6 0.37 3.07 17.43
N VAL A 7 0.22 3.92 18.43
CA VAL A 7 -1.09 4.41 18.87
C VAL A 7 -1.54 5.49 17.90
N LEU A 8 -2.74 5.36 17.37
CA LEU A 8 -3.32 6.25 16.37
C LEU A 8 -4.17 7.31 17.06
N GLY A 9 -4.16 8.53 16.53
CA GLY A 9 -5.11 9.58 16.91
C GLY A 9 -6.48 9.39 16.26
N ASP A 10 -7.39 10.34 16.48
CA ASP A 10 -8.76 10.30 15.95
C ASP A 10 -8.81 10.19 14.42
N ASP A 11 -7.92 10.91 13.72
CA ASP A 11 -7.84 10.95 12.26
C ASP A 11 -6.91 9.88 11.65
N ASP A 12 -6.68 8.75 12.34
CA ASP A 12 -5.71 7.70 11.92
C ASP A 12 -4.25 8.20 11.76
N GLU A 13 -3.98 9.42 12.22
CA GLU A 13 -2.64 10.01 12.25
C GLU A 13 -1.74 9.23 13.22
N PRO A 14 -0.47 9.02 12.87
CA PRO A 14 0.47 8.33 13.74
C PRO A 14 0.70 9.16 15.00
N GLY A 15 0.16 8.69 16.11
CA GLY A 15 0.42 9.23 17.44
C GLY A 15 1.73 8.67 17.99
N ARG A 16 1.67 8.11 19.20
CA ARG A 16 2.89 7.64 19.89
C ARG A 16 3.25 6.19 19.60
N GLU A 17 4.54 5.94 19.54
CA GLU A 17 5.08 4.59 19.50
C GLU A 17 5.04 3.94 20.89
N ALA A 18 4.44 2.75 20.96
CA ALA A 18 4.48 1.84 22.07
C ALA A 18 5.42 0.66 21.77
N LYS A 19 6.25 0.31 22.75
CA LYS A 19 7.17 -0.83 22.63
C LYS A 19 6.50 -2.10 23.14
N VAL A 20 6.27 -3.05 22.24
CA VAL A 20 5.78 -4.39 22.63
C VAL A 20 6.86 -5.07 23.48
N TYR A 21 6.49 -5.50 24.68
CA TYR A 21 7.41 -6.17 25.60
C TYR A 21 7.00 -7.60 25.94
N LYS A 22 5.73 -7.97 25.70
CA LYS A 22 5.27 -9.34 25.93
C LYS A 22 4.18 -9.71 24.92
N LEU A 23 4.37 -10.84 24.27
CA LEU A 23 3.33 -11.58 23.58
C LEU A 23 2.96 -12.77 24.46
N ASP A 24 1.68 -12.91 24.79
CA ASP A 24 1.24 -14.07 25.58
C ASP A 24 1.34 -15.35 24.74
N ASN A 25 1.76 -16.44 25.37
CA ASN A 25 1.90 -17.75 24.72
C ASN A 25 0.57 -18.52 24.68
N ARG A 26 -0.44 -18.08 25.44
CA ARG A 26 -1.77 -18.68 25.41
C ARG A 26 -2.58 -18.09 24.25
N PHE A 27 -2.91 -18.95 23.29
CA PHE A 27 -3.92 -18.67 22.28
C PHE A 27 -5.29 -18.95 22.89
N ASP A 28 -6.23 -18.01 22.76
CA ASP A 28 -7.62 -18.24 23.12
C ASP A 28 -8.37 -18.77 21.89
N PRO A 29 -8.73 -20.07 21.85
CA PRO A 29 -9.42 -20.65 20.70
C PRO A 29 -10.87 -20.18 20.54
N ALA A 30 -11.52 -19.69 21.61
CA ALA A 30 -12.90 -19.21 21.54
C ALA A 30 -12.99 -17.86 20.79
N THR A 31 -11.97 -17.02 20.93
CA THR A 31 -11.91 -15.69 20.28
C THR A 31 -10.91 -15.59 19.14
N ALA A 32 -10.10 -16.64 18.93
CA ALA A 32 -8.98 -16.68 17.98
C ALA A 32 -7.98 -15.52 18.16
N ARG A 33 -7.79 -15.05 19.41
CA ARG A 33 -6.93 -13.90 19.73
C ARG A 33 -5.75 -14.29 20.62
N ARG A 34 -4.69 -13.49 20.57
CA ARG A 34 -3.56 -13.51 21.52
C ARG A 34 -3.43 -12.15 22.18
N LEU A 35 -3.11 -12.15 23.46
CA LEU A 35 -2.89 -10.92 24.20
C LEU A 35 -1.48 -10.38 23.93
N ILE A 36 -1.39 -9.13 23.49
CA ILE A 36 -0.14 -8.38 23.34
C ILE A 36 -0.09 -7.31 24.42
N ARG A 37 1.06 -7.18 25.10
CA ARG A 37 1.32 -6.10 26.06
C ARG A 37 2.45 -5.22 25.55
N ALA A 38 2.20 -3.92 25.55
CA ALA A 38 3.14 -2.89 25.14
C ALA A 38 3.29 -1.81 26.21
N LYS A 39 4.45 -1.15 26.24
CA LYS A 39 4.71 0.02 27.08
C LYS A 39 4.59 1.26 26.22
N LEU A 40 3.74 2.19 26.63
CA LEU A 40 3.56 3.50 26.02
C LEU A 40 4.12 4.57 26.96
N ALA A 41 4.97 5.45 26.44
CA ALA A 41 5.43 6.61 27.21
C ALA A 41 4.30 7.64 27.28
N ASN A 42 3.84 7.94 28.50
CA ASN A 42 2.73 8.84 28.78
C ASN A 42 3.10 9.87 29.87
N ALA A 43 4.20 10.58 29.69
CA ALA A 43 4.73 11.52 30.69
C ALA A 43 3.85 12.78 30.90
N ASP A 44 3.07 13.11 29.89
CA ASP A 44 2.14 14.25 29.80
C ASP A 44 0.69 13.89 30.17
N GLY A 45 0.40 12.61 30.44
CA GLY A 45 -0.92 12.17 30.90
C GLY A 45 -2.03 12.20 29.84
N LEU A 46 -1.68 12.27 28.56
CA LEU A 46 -2.64 12.33 27.45
C LEU A 46 -3.51 11.07 27.36
N TYR A 47 -2.94 9.90 27.66
CA TYR A 47 -3.66 8.62 27.62
C TYR A 47 -4.18 8.25 29.01
N LEU A 48 -5.49 8.07 29.16
CA LEU A 48 -6.10 7.78 30.46
C LEU A 48 -6.16 6.26 30.73
N PRO A 49 -5.95 5.81 31.98
CA PRO A 49 -6.17 4.41 32.33
C PRO A 49 -7.62 3.98 32.09
N GLY A 50 -7.82 2.88 31.37
CA GLY A 50 -9.15 2.36 31.02
C GLY A 50 -9.69 2.85 29.67
N GLU A 51 -8.99 3.79 29.03
CA GLU A 51 -9.32 4.26 27.69
C GLU A 51 -9.01 3.19 26.62
N PHE A 52 -9.86 3.14 25.59
CA PHE A 52 -9.59 2.34 24.40
C PHE A 52 -8.80 3.17 23.39
N VAL A 53 -7.73 2.59 22.86
CA VAL A 53 -6.92 3.24 21.82
C VAL A 53 -6.90 2.41 20.54
N ARG A 54 -6.89 3.08 19.39
CA ARG A 54 -6.63 2.43 18.11
C ARG A 54 -5.13 2.28 17.94
N THR A 55 -4.69 1.12 17.48
CA THR A 55 -3.26 0.87 17.28
C THR A 55 -2.99 0.20 15.94
N ARG A 56 -1.84 0.52 15.35
CA ARG A 56 -1.31 -0.15 14.16
C ARG A 56 -0.05 -0.92 14.56
N LEU A 57 -0.09 -2.24 14.43
CA LEU A 57 1.06 -3.10 14.70
C LEU A 57 1.81 -3.36 13.40
N GLN A 58 3.06 -2.93 13.33
CA GLN A 58 3.96 -3.26 12.23
C GLN A 58 4.66 -4.59 12.54
N VAL A 59 4.27 -5.65 11.84
CA VAL A 59 4.84 -6.99 12.00
C VAL A 59 5.89 -7.28 10.93
N GLY A 60 7.15 -6.98 11.28
CA GLY A 60 8.30 -7.29 10.45
C GLY A 60 8.45 -6.38 9.23
N ARG A 61 9.66 -6.39 8.68
CA ARG A 61 10.01 -5.71 7.43
C ARG A 61 10.77 -6.73 6.59
N LYS A 62 10.29 -6.99 5.39
CA LYS A 62 11.00 -7.81 4.41
C LYS A 62 11.29 -6.93 3.21
N GLU A 63 12.54 -6.87 2.80
CA GLU A 63 12.90 -6.22 1.54
C GLU A 63 12.38 -7.09 0.40
N ARG A 64 11.60 -6.47 -0.49
CA ARG A 64 10.95 -7.13 -1.63
C ARG A 64 11.15 -6.26 -2.86
N LEU A 65 11.36 -6.90 -4.01
CA LEU A 65 11.40 -6.21 -5.28
C LEU A 65 9.95 -6.08 -5.79
N LEU A 66 9.44 -4.86 -5.84
CA LEU A 66 8.08 -4.57 -6.30
C LEU A 66 8.12 -3.98 -7.70
N VAL A 67 7.21 -4.46 -8.56
CA VAL A 67 6.98 -3.91 -9.90
C VAL A 67 5.50 -3.57 -10.06
N PRO A 68 5.13 -2.56 -10.87
CA PRO A 68 3.72 -2.31 -11.18
C PRO A 68 3.09 -3.57 -11.80
N THR A 69 1.93 -3.97 -11.31
CA THR A 69 1.25 -5.20 -11.79
C THR A 69 0.95 -5.12 -13.29
N ARG A 70 0.66 -3.92 -13.81
CA ARG A 70 0.46 -3.66 -15.25
C ARG A 70 1.71 -3.88 -16.13
N ALA A 71 2.90 -3.92 -15.53
CA ALA A 71 4.15 -4.16 -16.24
C ALA A 71 4.40 -5.66 -16.51
N LEU A 72 3.61 -6.55 -15.89
CA LEU A 72 3.68 -7.99 -16.07
C LEU A 72 2.85 -8.42 -17.27
N ALA A 73 3.45 -9.21 -18.16
CA ALA A 73 2.72 -9.91 -19.21
C ALA A 73 2.70 -11.42 -18.91
N ALA A 74 1.63 -12.10 -19.34
CA ALA A 74 1.56 -13.55 -19.30
C ALA A 74 1.96 -14.08 -20.68
N GLN A 75 2.91 -15.01 -20.71
CA GLN A 75 3.38 -15.65 -21.93
C GLN A 75 3.40 -17.16 -21.67
N LEU A 76 2.53 -17.89 -22.35
CA LEU A 76 2.32 -19.33 -22.12
C LEU A 76 2.00 -19.58 -20.64
N ASP A 77 2.88 -20.30 -19.94
CA ASP A 77 2.73 -20.69 -18.53
C ASP A 77 3.59 -19.85 -17.58
N GLN A 78 4.21 -18.77 -18.07
CA GLN A 78 5.13 -17.95 -17.27
C GLN A 78 4.75 -16.47 -17.28
N ARG A 79 5.09 -15.79 -16.19
CA ARG A 79 5.05 -14.32 -16.11
C ARG A 79 6.35 -13.78 -16.68
N ILE A 80 6.24 -12.77 -17.54
CA ILE A 80 7.38 -12.10 -18.15
C ILE A 80 7.34 -10.60 -17.88
N VAL A 81 8.52 -9.99 -17.85
CA VAL A 81 8.71 -8.54 -17.85
C VAL A 81 9.60 -8.12 -19.01
N TRP A 82 9.35 -6.91 -19.50
CA TRP A 82 10.19 -6.27 -20.51
C TRP A 82 11.23 -5.39 -19.81
N SER A 83 12.46 -5.88 -19.75
CA SER A 83 13.61 -5.15 -19.20
C SER A 83 14.24 -4.25 -20.25
N ILE A 84 14.70 -3.06 -19.85
CA ILE A 84 15.33 -2.07 -20.72
C ILE A 84 16.82 -2.02 -20.38
N GLY A 85 17.66 -2.38 -21.36
CA GLY A 85 19.11 -2.31 -21.27
C GLY A 85 19.64 -0.87 -21.31
N ALA A 86 20.94 -0.71 -21.02
CA ALA A 86 21.63 0.58 -21.11
C ALA A 86 21.70 1.13 -22.54
N ASP A 87 21.62 0.24 -23.53
CA ASP A 87 21.56 0.53 -24.96
C ASP A 87 20.14 0.87 -25.46
N CYS A 88 19.20 1.13 -24.53
CA CYS A 88 17.78 1.36 -24.80
C CYS A 88 17.05 0.20 -25.49
N ARG A 89 17.65 -1.00 -25.53
CA ARG A 89 17.01 -2.19 -26.09
C ARG A 89 16.16 -2.90 -25.06
N ILE A 90 15.03 -3.41 -25.53
CA ILE A 90 14.14 -4.23 -24.72
C ILE A 90 14.52 -5.70 -24.83
N SER A 91 14.54 -6.38 -23.68
CA SER A 91 14.68 -7.83 -23.59
C SER A 91 13.58 -8.41 -22.71
N MET A 92 12.98 -9.50 -23.18
CA MET A 92 12.01 -10.29 -22.44
C MET A 92 12.73 -11.10 -21.35
N ARG A 93 12.23 -11.05 -20.12
CA ARG A 93 12.73 -11.90 -19.04
C ARG A 93 11.59 -12.62 -18.34
N PRO A 94 11.68 -13.96 -18.19
CA PRO A 94 10.78 -14.68 -17.30
C PRO A 94 11.06 -14.28 -15.85
N VAL A 95 9.99 -14.15 -15.07
CA VAL A 95 10.04 -13.80 -13.65
C VAL A 95 9.12 -14.68 -12.84
N GLU A 96 9.51 -14.91 -11.60
CA GLU A 96 8.68 -15.56 -10.61
C GLU A 96 8.03 -14.48 -9.74
N THR A 97 6.70 -14.49 -9.70
CA THR A 97 5.91 -13.51 -8.94
C THR A 97 5.51 -14.07 -7.58
N GLY A 98 5.55 -13.21 -6.56
CA GLY A 98 5.12 -13.52 -5.20
C GLY A 98 3.78 -12.87 -4.86
N GLY A 99 3.72 -12.23 -3.69
CA GLY A 99 2.51 -11.55 -3.22
C GLY A 99 2.17 -10.30 -4.04
N SER A 100 0.88 -9.94 -4.06
CA SER A 100 0.40 -8.66 -4.59
C SER A 100 0.18 -7.66 -3.44
N TYR A 101 0.57 -6.40 -3.67
CA TYR A 101 0.54 -5.30 -2.71
C TYR A 101 -0.05 -4.07 -3.38
N GLY A 102 -1.39 -3.94 -3.35
CA GLY A 102 -2.10 -2.91 -4.11
C GLY A 102 -1.86 -3.06 -5.62
N ASP A 103 -1.39 -1.99 -6.27
CA ASP A 103 -1.12 -1.95 -7.72
C ASP A 103 0.27 -2.50 -8.08
N GLN A 104 0.96 -3.09 -7.11
CA GLN A 104 2.30 -3.64 -7.26
C GLN A 104 2.31 -5.14 -6.99
N THR A 105 3.18 -5.85 -7.69
CA THR A 105 3.41 -7.29 -7.52
C THR A 105 4.86 -7.52 -7.13
N GLU A 106 5.08 -8.40 -6.16
CA GLU A 106 6.42 -8.84 -5.75
C GLU A 106 7.05 -9.75 -6.80
N ILE A 107 8.34 -9.53 -7.05
CA ILE A 107 9.18 -10.44 -7.83
C ILE A 107 10.09 -11.21 -6.87
N VAL A 108 9.92 -12.53 -6.86
CA VAL A 108 10.72 -13.47 -6.05
C VAL A 108 12.04 -13.77 -6.74
N SER A 109 12.01 -13.97 -8.06
CA SER A 109 13.21 -14.29 -8.85
C SER A 109 13.09 -13.79 -10.30
N GLY A 110 14.24 -13.67 -10.99
CA GLY A 110 14.32 -13.30 -12.41
C GLY A 110 14.65 -11.83 -12.70
N LEU A 111 14.58 -10.94 -11.70
CA LEU A 111 14.89 -9.51 -11.86
C LEU A 111 15.85 -9.01 -10.78
N LYS A 112 16.79 -8.13 -11.16
CA LYS A 112 17.74 -7.50 -10.23
C LYS A 112 17.23 -6.12 -9.80
N PRO A 113 17.44 -5.70 -8.54
CA PRO A 113 17.18 -4.33 -8.11
C PRO A 113 17.88 -3.31 -9.01
N GLY A 114 17.21 -2.18 -9.30
CA GLY A 114 17.72 -1.13 -10.18
C GLY A 114 17.53 -1.36 -11.68
N THR A 115 16.98 -2.51 -12.09
CA THR A 115 16.66 -2.77 -13.50
C THR A 115 15.50 -1.90 -13.96
N ARG A 116 15.66 -1.23 -15.11
CA ARG A 116 14.56 -0.50 -15.76
C ARG A 116 13.63 -1.47 -16.46
N ILE A 117 12.33 -1.29 -16.27
CA ILE A 117 11.28 -2.10 -16.93
C ILE A 117 10.31 -1.20 -17.67
N ALA A 118 9.67 -1.72 -18.71
CA ALA A 118 8.57 -1.04 -19.37
C ALA A 118 7.28 -1.24 -18.55
N SER A 119 6.57 -0.15 -18.27
CA SER A 119 5.32 -0.15 -17.50
C SER A 119 4.05 0.01 -18.33
N ASP A 120 4.17 0.44 -19.59
CA ASP A 120 3.05 0.86 -20.42
C ASP A 120 3.25 0.42 -21.88
N HIS A 121 2.15 0.34 -22.62
CA HIS A 121 2.11 -0.05 -24.05
C HIS A 121 2.80 -1.38 -24.38
N LEU A 122 2.74 -2.36 -23.47
CA LEU A 122 3.44 -3.64 -23.58
C LEU A 122 3.09 -4.44 -24.85
N GLN A 123 1.88 -4.26 -25.38
CA GLN A 123 1.41 -4.94 -26.60
C GLN A 123 2.19 -4.53 -27.87
N ARG A 124 2.86 -3.36 -27.85
CA ARG A 124 3.66 -2.87 -28.99
C ARG A 124 5.14 -3.23 -28.87
N LEU A 125 5.53 -3.89 -27.78
CA LEU A 125 6.94 -4.21 -27.52
C LEU A 125 7.29 -5.55 -28.16
N SER A 126 8.42 -5.58 -28.86
CA SER A 126 9.05 -6.78 -29.39
C SER A 126 10.50 -6.84 -28.95
N GLN A 127 11.10 -8.03 -29.01
CA GLN A 127 12.51 -8.21 -28.66
C GLN A 127 13.41 -7.32 -29.54
N ASN A 128 14.46 -6.77 -28.94
CA ASN A 128 15.44 -5.89 -29.61
C ASN A 128 14.89 -4.55 -30.12
N LEU A 129 13.66 -4.18 -29.75
CA LEU A 129 13.12 -2.85 -30.05
C LEU A 129 13.84 -1.79 -29.18
N CYS A 130 14.31 -0.72 -29.82
CA CYS A 130 14.81 0.45 -29.13
C CYS A 130 13.63 1.33 -28.69
N VAL A 131 13.60 1.75 -27.42
CA VAL A 131 12.54 2.61 -26.89
C VAL A 131 13.07 3.88 -26.22
N GLY A 132 12.34 4.97 -26.40
CA GLY A 132 12.53 6.18 -25.60
C GLY A 132 12.01 5.96 -24.19
N VAL A 133 12.88 6.05 -23.19
CA VAL A 133 12.50 5.87 -21.79
C VAL A 133 11.94 7.18 -21.25
N ARG A 134 10.63 7.20 -20.96
CA ARG A 134 10.04 8.24 -20.11
C ARG A 134 9.96 7.70 -18.68
N PRO A 135 10.51 8.40 -17.67
CA PRO A 135 10.33 8.01 -16.28
C PRO A 135 8.84 7.94 -15.96
N ALA A 136 8.39 6.81 -15.39
CA ALA A 136 7.05 6.75 -14.84
C ALA A 136 6.99 7.78 -13.71
N ALA A 137 5.98 8.67 -13.74
CA ALA A 137 5.66 9.49 -12.58
C ALA A 137 5.47 8.53 -11.40
N LYS A 138 6.16 8.78 -10.28
CA LYS A 138 5.97 7.99 -9.07
C LYS A 138 4.48 7.96 -8.78
N ALA A 139 3.90 6.77 -8.71
CA ALA A 139 2.56 6.62 -8.17
C ALA A 139 2.68 7.03 -6.70
N ASP A 140 2.24 8.25 -6.39
CA ASP A 140 2.07 8.69 -5.03
C ASP A 140 1.08 7.72 -4.38
N ILE A 141 1.59 6.93 -3.44
CA ILE A 141 0.80 6.27 -2.40
C ILE A 141 0.24 7.38 -1.50
N ALA A 142 -0.64 8.21 -2.07
CA ALA A 142 -1.41 9.23 -1.39
C ALA A 142 -2.72 8.59 -0.93
N GLN A 143 -2.91 8.67 0.38
CA GLN A 143 -4.07 8.27 1.16
C GLN A 143 -5.40 8.50 0.42
N ASP A 144 -6.13 7.43 0.11
CA ASP A 144 -7.54 7.52 -0.25
C ASP A 144 -8.34 7.75 1.03
N GLY A 145 -8.40 9.02 1.42
CA GLY A 145 -9.01 9.53 2.64
C GLY A 145 -9.80 10.80 2.36
N THR A 146 -10.61 10.83 1.30
CA THR A 146 -11.66 11.85 1.16
C THR A 146 -12.75 11.38 0.19
N ARG A 147 -13.63 10.49 0.66
CA ARG A 147 -14.96 10.35 0.06
C ARG A 147 -15.74 11.62 0.39
N GLY A 148 -15.70 12.58 -0.54
CA GLY A 148 -16.46 13.82 -0.46
C GLY A 148 -17.95 13.56 -0.27
N MET A 149 -18.53 14.19 0.75
CA MET A 149 -19.97 14.41 0.86
C MET A 149 -20.44 15.27 -0.32
N PRO A 150 -21.51 14.91 -1.05
CA PRO A 150 -22.16 15.85 -1.93
C PRO A 150 -22.86 16.93 -1.08
N GLN A 151 -22.38 18.16 -1.20
CA GLN A 151 -23.11 19.36 -0.81
C GLN A 151 -24.33 19.49 -1.74
N SER A 152 -25.54 19.36 -1.18
CA SER A 152 -26.76 19.86 -1.82
C SER A 152 -26.93 21.34 -1.49
N GLY A 153 -26.34 22.19 -2.32
CA GLY A 153 -26.63 23.61 -2.36
C GLY A 153 -27.95 23.89 -3.08
N SER A 154 -28.89 24.44 -2.33
CA SER A 154 -29.72 25.61 -2.66
C SER A 154 -30.08 25.87 -4.14
N SER A 155 -31.36 25.73 -4.48
CA SER A 155 -32.01 26.59 -5.47
C SER A 155 -33.17 27.33 -4.82
N ALA A 156 -33.05 28.66 -4.80
CA ALA A 156 -34.05 29.60 -4.35
C ALA A 156 -34.94 30.06 -5.52
N GLY A 157 -36.20 30.41 -5.19
CA GLY A 157 -37.14 31.19 -6.00
C GLY A 157 -38.40 30.40 -6.38
N GLY A 158 -39.64 30.77 -6.04
CA GLY A 158 -40.20 31.98 -5.44
C GLY A 158 -41.58 32.26 -6.07
N ALA A 159 -42.59 32.49 -5.21
CA ALA A 159 -43.94 33.07 -5.46
C ALA A 159 -44.97 32.21 -6.26
N GLY A 160 -46.25 32.09 -5.86
CA GLY A 160 -47.02 32.66 -4.75
C GLY A 160 -48.54 32.38 -4.88
N SER A 161 -49.29 32.76 -3.83
CA SER A 161 -50.76 33.06 -3.79
C SER A 161 -51.74 31.89 -3.98
N ALA A 162 -52.89 31.76 -3.31
CA ALA A 162 -53.53 32.34 -2.12
C ALA A 162 -54.75 31.43 -1.80
N ALA A 163 -55.20 31.43 -0.55
CA ALA A 163 -56.46 30.83 -0.08
C ALA A 163 -57.68 31.65 -0.59
N PRO A 164 -58.97 31.30 -0.31
CA PRO A 164 -59.52 30.83 0.97
C PRO A 164 -59.93 29.36 1.05
#